data_AF-A0A376TNJ5-F1
#
_entry.id   AF-A0A376TNJ5-F1
#
_cell.length_a   1.000
_cell.length_b   1.000
_cell.length_c   1.000
_cell.angle_alpha   90.00
_cell.angle_beta   90.00
_cell.angle_gamma   90.00
#
_symmetry.space_group_name_H-M   'P 1'
#
loop_
_entity.id
_entity.type
_entity.pdbx_description
1 polymer ?
#
loop_
_entity_poly.entity_id
_entity_poly.type
_entity_poly.pdbx_seq_one_letter_code
_entity_poly.pdbx_strand_id
1 'polypeptide(L)'
;MRNEYHVYMTDSQGKVLFDSANKAVGQDYSRWNDVWLTLRGQYGARSTLQNPADPESSVMYVAAPIMDGSRLIGVLSVGKPNAAMAPVIKRSERRILWASAILLGIALVIGAGMVWWINRSIARLTRYADSVTDNKPVPLPDLR
;
A
#
# COMPACT_ATOMS: atom_id res chain seq x y z
N MET A 1 -14.50 -14.03 -14.32
CA MET A 1 -14.19 -12.63 -14.68
C MET A 1 -13.41 -12.69 -15.98
N ARG A 2 -14.00 -12.25 -17.09
CA ARG A 2 -13.40 -12.36 -18.42
C ARG A 2 -12.30 -11.30 -18.50
N ASN A 3 -11.05 -11.74 -18.55
CA ASN A 3 -9.89 -10.85 -18.65
C ASN A 3 -9.83 -10.33 -20.09
N GLU A 4 -10.65 -9.33 -20.40
CA GLU A 4 -10.70 -8.75 -21.75
C GLU A 4 -9.46 -7.90 -21.96
N TYR A 5 -8.53 -8.44 -22.73
CA TYR A 5 -7.40 -7.71 -23.27
C TYR A 5 -7.91 -6.56 -24.13
N HIS A 6 -7.40 -5.35 -23.90
CA HIS A 6 -7.71 -4.19 -24.75
C HIS A 6 -6.71 -4.17 -25.90
N VAL A 7 -7.19 -4.35 -27.13
CA VAL A 7 -6.33 -4.41 -28.32
C VAL A 7 -6.68 -3.28 -29.25
N TYR A 8 -5.66 -2.59 -29.76
CA TYR A 8 -5.85 -1.56 -30.79
C TYR A 8 -4.70 -1.60 -31.80
N MET A 9 -4.98 -1.08 -33.00
CA MET A 9 -4.03 -1.04 -34.11
C MET A 9 -3.97 0.36 -34.70
N THR A 10 -2.78 0.80 -35.10
CA THR A 10 -2.57 2.06 -35.80
C THR A 10 -1.99 1.86 -37.20
N ASP A 11 -2.13 2.87 -38.05
CA ASP A 11 -1.35 2.99 -39.29
C ASP A 11 0.12 3.36 -39.01
N SER A 12 0.90 3.52 -40.07
CA SER A 12 2.32 3.91 -40.01
C SER A 12 2.56 5.36 -39.57
N GLN A 13 1.51 6.17 -39.42
CA GLN A 13 1.55 7.53 -38.88
C GLN A 13 1.09 7.58 -37.41
N GLY A 14 0.60 6.46 -36.86
CA GLY A 14 0.10 6.38 -35.49
C GLY A 14 -1.39 6.67 -35.33
N LYS A 15 -2.16 6.80 -36.42
CA LYS A 15 -3.62 6.95 -36.34
C LYS A 15 -4.29 5.61 -36.08
N VAL A 16 -5.19 5.55 -35.11
CA VAL A 16 -5.88 4.31 -34.72
C VAL A 16 -6.87 3.88 -35.82
N LEU A 17 -6.67 2.67 -36.36
CA LEU A 17 -7.54 2.05 -37.35
C LEU A 17 -8.53 1.06 -36.74
N PHE A 18 -8.14 0.42 -35.63
CA PHE A 18 -8.97 -0.53 -34.92
C PHE A 18 -8.79 -0.35 -33.42
N ASP A 19 -9.88 -0.48 -32.68
CA ASP A 19 -9.89 -0.54 -31.23
C ASP A 19 -10.98 -1.52 -30.79
N SER A 20 -10.61 -2.53 -30.01
CA SER A 20 -11.51 -3.52 -29.41
C SER A 20 -12.64 -2.91 -28.57
N ALA A 21 -12.41 -1.74 -27.95
CA ALA A 21 -13.43 -0.99 -27.22
C ALA A 21 -14.18 0.02 -28.10
N ASN A 22 -13.75 0.20 -29.35
CA ASN A 22 -14.29 1.15 -30.32
C ASN A 22 -14.35 2.62 -29.82
N LYS A 23 -13.41 3.01 -28.96
CA LYS A 23 -13.35 4.36 -28.36
C LYS A 23 -12.31 5.25 -29.04
N ALA A 24 -11.21 4.64 -29.49
CA ALA A 24 -10.04 5.36 -29.98
C ALA A 24 -9.93 5.45 -31.51
N VAL A 25 -10.83 4.80 -32.27
CA VAL A 25 -10.77 4.77 -33.74
C VAL A 25 -10.71 6.19 -34.31
N GLY A 26 -9.74 6.45 -35.19
CA GLY A 26 -9.51 7.74 -35.82
C GLY A 26 -8.66 8.73 -35.03
N GLN A 27 -8.34 8.45 -33.76
CA GLN A 27 -7.48 9.31 -32.94
C GLN A 27 -6.00 9.15 -33.31
N ASP A 28 -5.22 10.21 -33.08
CA ASP A 28 -3.76 10.21 -33.27
C ASP A 28 -3.06 9.69 -32.01
N TYR A 29 -2.48 8.49 -32.12
CA TYR A 29 -1.70 7.86 -31.06
C TYR A 29 -0.18 7.93 -31.31
N SER A 30 0.29 8.69 -32.30
CA SER A 30 1.70 8.81 -32.69
C SER A 30 2.66 9.21 -31.55
N ARG A 31 2.14 9.89 -30.52
CA ARG A 31 2.90 10.37 -29.35
C ARG A 31 2.83 9.46 -28.14
N TRP A 32 2.05 8.39 -28.18
CA TRP A 32 2.02 7.46 -27.06
C TRP A 32 3.23 6.55 -27.11
N ASN A 33 3.91 6.35 -25.97
CA ASN A 33 5.20 5.65 -25.93
C ASN A 33 5.18 4.25 -26.57
N ASP A 34 4.11 3.48 -26.39
CA ASP A 34 3.96 2.16 -27.02
C ASP A 34 3.91 2.25 -28.55
N VAL A 35 3.23 3.25 -29.11
CA VAL A 35 3.18 3.46 -30.58
C VAL A 35 4.45 4.14 -31.10
N TRP A 36 4.88 5.23 -30.45
CA TRP A 36 6.01 6.07 -30.85
C TRP A 36 7.32 5.30 -30.92
N LEU A 37 7.61 4.46 -29.90
CA LEU A 37 8.81 3.63 -29.88
C LEU A 37 8.73 2.53 -30.94
N THR A 38 7.59 1.86 -31.08
CA THR A 38 7.41 0.76 -32.03
C THR A 38 7.47 1.22 -33.49
N LEU A 39 6.92 2.40 -33.82
CA LEU A 39 7.07 2.99 -35.14
C LEU A 39 8.54 3.26 -35.52
N ARG A 40 9.42 3.37 -34.53
CA ARG A 40 10.87 3.59 -34.71
C ARG A 40 11.68 2.30 -34.60
N GLY A 41 11.03 1.14 -34.59
CA GLY A 41 11.69 -0.15 -34.46
C GLY A 41 12.23 -0.44 -33.06
N GLN A 42 11.78 0.30 -32.04
CA GLN A 42 12.15 0.07 -30.64
C GLN A 42 11.05 -0.68 -29.89
N TYR A 43 11.40 -1.23 -28.73
CA TYR A 43 10.42 -1.86 -27.84
C TYR A 43 9.47 -0.81 -27.27
N GLY A 44 8.19 -0.87 -27.66
CA GLY A 44 7.16 0.05 -27.22
C GLY A 44 6.34 -0.50 -26.07
N ALA A 45 6.33 0.21 -24.95
CA ALA A 45 5.49 -0.12 -23.80
C ALA A 45 5.07 1.12 -23.04
N ARG A 46 3.89 1.06 -22.40
CA ARG A 46 3.41 2.08 -21.46
C ARG A 46 2.57 1.45 -20.37
N SER A 47 2.49 2.12 -19.22
CA SER A 47 1.46 1.83 -18.21
C SER A 47 0.62 3.08 -18.01
N THR A 48 -0.69 2.94 -18.01
CA THR A 48 -1.62 4.08 -17.88
C THR A 48 -2.80 3.66 -17.01
N LEU A 49 -3.23 4.54 -16.11
CA LEU A 49 -4.46 4.35 -15.34
C LEU A 49 -5.66 4.50 -16.26
N GLN A 50 -6.54 3.50 -16.27
CA GLN A 50 -7.79 3.56 -17.03
C GLN A 50 -8.81 4.48 -16.35
N ASN A 51 -8.79 4.52 -15.01
CA ASN A 51 -9.58 5.43 -14.18
C ASN A 51 -8.63 6.22 -13.25
N PRO A 52 -8.48 7.54 -13.43
CA PRO A 52 -7.62 8.36 -12.57
C PRO A 52 -7.98 8.32 -11.07
N ALA A 53 -9.25 8.04 -10.74
CA ALA A 53 -9.72 7.94 -9.36
C ALA A 53 -9.49 6.56 -8.74
N ASP A 54 -9.08 5.56 -9.53
CA ASP A 54 -8.81 4.20 -9.05
C ASP A 54 -7.36 3.78 -9.36
N PRO A 55 -6.46 3.83 -8.37
CA PRO A 55 -5.07 3.39 -8.52
C PRO A 55 -4.92 1.93 -8.98
N GLU A 56 -5.94 1.09 -8.77
CA GLU A 56 -5.91 -0.33 -9.17
C GLU A 56 -6.30 -0.53 -10.65
N SER A 57 -6.69 0.54 -11.35
CA SER A 57 -7.11 0.49 -12.75
C SER A 57 -5.95 0.60 -13.75
N SER A 58 -4.72 0.30 -13.32
CA SER A 58 -3.54 0.37 -14.19
C SER A 58 -3.62 -0.66 -15.31
N VAL A 59 -3.36 -0.23 -16.54
CA VAL A 59 -3.29 -1.09 -17.72
C VAL A 59 -1.91 -0.97 -18.33
N MET A 60 -1.25 -2.11 -18.54
CA MET A 60 0.05 -2.19 -19.20
C MET A 60 -0.15 -2.52 -20.67
N TYR A 61 0.33 -1.65 -21.54
CA TYR A 61 0.34 -1.82 -22.98
C TYR A 61 1.73 -2.20 -23.46
N VAL A 62 1.79 -3.17 -24.35
CA VAL A 62 2.99 -3.56 -25.09
C VAL A 62 2.64 -3.62 -26.57
N ALA A 63 3.51 -3.06 -27.41
CA ALA A 63 3.28 -2.91 -28.83
C ALA A 63 4.30 -3.68 -29.68
N ALA A 64 3.85 -4.13 -30.85
CA ALA A 64 4.63 -4.81 -31.86
C ALA A 64 4.41 -4.17 -33.25
N PRO A 65 5.44 -4.08 -34.09
CA PRO A 65 5.31 -3.49 -35.41
C PRO A 65 4.58 -4.44 -36.35
N ILE A 66 3.75 -3.89 -37.23
CA ILE A 66 3.10 -4.63 -38.32
C ILE A 66 3.90 -4.35 -39.59
N MET A 67 4.45 -5.41 -40.18
CA MET A 67 5.35 -5.34 -41.31
C MET A 67 4.72 -6.01 -42.54
N ASP A 68 4.86 -5.38 -43.69
CA ASP A 68 4.65 -5.97 -45.02
C ASP A 68 6.01 -6.06 -45.72
N GLY A 69 6.63 -7.24 -45.65
CA GLY A 69 8.05 -7.42 -45.99
C GLY A 69 8.95 -6.55 -45.09
N SER A 70 9.72 -5.64 -45.69
CA SER A 70 10.57 -4.67 -44.98
C SER A 70 9.86 -3.36 -44.65
N ARG A 71 8.61 -3.18 -45.07
CA ARG A 71 7.85 -1.95 -44.88
C ARG A 71 7.03 -2.01 -43.60
N LEU A 72 7.24 -1.05 -42.71
CA LEU A 72 6.36 -0.83 -41.56
C LEU A 72 5.03 -0.24 -42.03
N ILE A 73 3.93 -0.95 -41.79
CA ILE A 73 2.58 -0.52 -42.18
C ILE A 73 1.72 -0.08 -40.99
N GLY A 74 2.14 -0.38 -39.75
CA GLY A 74 1.41 0.02 -38.56
C GLY A 74 1.96 -0.55 -37.26
N VAL A 75 1.19 -0.39 -36.19
CA VAL A 75 1.51 -0.90 -34.85
C VAL A 75 0.31 -1.63 -34.28
N LEU A 76 0.53 -2.79 -33.67
CA LEU A 76 -0.45 -3.50 -32.85
C LEU A 76 -0.07 -3.32 -31.38
N SER A 77 -0.98 -2.80 -30.55
CA SER A 77 -0.77 -2.67 -29.11
C SER A 77 -1.81 -3.49 -28.34
N VAL A 78 -1.33 -4.21 -27.32
CA VAL A 78 -2.16 -5.02 -26.43
C VAL A 78 -2.00 -4.53 -25.00
N GLY A 79 -3.11 -4.06 -24.44
CA GLY A 79 -3.29 -3.68 -23.06
C GLY A 79 -3.77 -4.86 -22.22
N LYS A 80 -3.00 -5.25 -21.22
CA LYS A 80 -3.46 -6.16 -20.16
C LYS A 80 -3.78 -5.34 -18.92
N PRO A 81 -5.02 -5.41 -18.40
CA PRO A 81 -5.32 -4.85 -17.10
C PRO A 81 -4.37 -5.44 -16.08
N ASN A 82 -3.63 -4.57 -15.40
CA ASN A 82 -2.80 -4.95 -14.28
C ASN A 82 -3.73 -5.10 -13.07
N ALA A 83 -4.62 -6.11 -13.10
CA ALA A 83 -5.46 -6.51 -11.97
C ALA A 83 -4.64 -7.07 -10.79
N ALA A 84 -3.35 -6.72 -10.74
CA ALA A 84 -2.30 -7.42 -10.06
C ALA A 84 -1.50 -6.47 -9.16
N MET A 85 -2.18 -5.71 -8.29
CA MET A 85 -1.64 -5.29 -6.97
C MET A 85 -2.70 -5.15 -5.86
N ALA A 86 -3.97 -5.41 -6.12
CA ALA A 86 -5.03 -5.24 -5.13
C ALA A 86 -4.82 -5.96 -3.77
N PRO A 87 -4.22 -7.17 -3.65
CA PRO A 87 -4.14 -7.81 -2.34
C PRO A 87 -2.79 -7.66 -1.63
N VAL A 88 -1.81 -6.92 -2.17
CA VAL A 88 -0.53 -6.71 -1.43
C VAL A 88 -0.63 -5.52 -0.49
N ILE A 89 -1.40 -4.48 -0.85
CA ILE A 89 -1.44 -3.23 -0.06
C ILE A 89 -2.72 -3.12 0.78
N LYS A 90 -3.91 -3.45 0.22
CA LYS A 90 -5.18 -3.33 0.98
C LYS A 90 -5.43 -4.42 2.03
N ARG A 91 -4.68 -5.53 2.01
CA ARG A 91 -4.72 -6.55 3.07
C ARG A 91 -3.78 -6.28 4.23
N SER A 92 -2.85 -5.33 4.07
CA SER A 92 -1.88 -4.96 5.10
C SER A 92 -2.40 -3.88 6.03
N GLU A 93 -3.27 -2.98 5.58
CA GLU A 93 -3.69 -1.82 6.39
C GLU A 93 -4.40 -2.21 7.69
N ARG A 94 -5.40 -3.11 7.63
CA ARG A 94 -6.16 -3.52 8.83
C ARG A 94 -5.34 -4.42 9.76
N ARG A 95 -4.44 -5.26 9.23
CA ARG A 95 -3.55 -6.09 10.04
C ARG A 95 -2.48 -5.24 10.73
N ILE A 96 -1.93 -4.24 10.04
CA ILE A 96 -0.97 -3.29 10.61
C ILE A 96 -1.64 -2.47 11.71
N LEU A 97 -2.84 -1.91 11.48
CA LEU A 97 -3.56 -1.14 12.52
C LEU A 97 -3.85 -1.98 13.78
N TRP A 98 -4.31 -3.23 13.62
CA TRP A 98 -4.53 -4.12 14.77
C TRP A 98 -3.22 -4.51 15.47
N ALA A 99 -2.15 -4.80 14.71
CA ALA A 99 -0.84 -5.09 15.29
C ALA A 99 -0.30 -3.88 16.08
N SER A 100 -0.43 -2.66 15.54
CA SER A 100 -0.06 -1.41 16.21
C SER A 100 -0.90 -1.16 17.46
N ALA A 101 -2.22 -1.42 17.40
CA ALA A 101 -3.10 -1.27 18.56
C ALA A 101 -2.77 -2.26 19.68
N ILE A 102 -2.50 -3.53 19.34
CA ILE A 102 -2.07 -4.56 20.30
C ILE A 102 -0.73 -4.18 20.93
N LEU A 103 0.24 -3.77 20.09
CA LEU A 103 1.57 -3.37 20.56
C LEU A 103 1.50 -2.16 21.52
N LEU A 104 0.70 -1.15 21.18
CA LEU A 104 0.43 -0.02 22.07
C LEU A 104 -0.23 -0.46 23.38
N GLY A 105 -1.22 -1.36 23.30
CA GLY A 105 -1.88 -1.92 24.48
C GLY A 105 -0.90 -2.63 25.43
N ILE A 106 -0.03 -3.48 24.88
CA ILE A 106 1.01 -4.19 25.67
C ILE A 106 1.96 -3.18 26.34
N ALA A 107 2.42 -2.17 25.60
CA ALA A 107 3.30 -1.13 26.14
C ALA A 107 2.66 -0.37 27.31
N LEU A 108 1.38 -0.01 27.20
CA LEU A 108 0.63 0.67 28.26
C LEU A 108 0.45 -0.21 29.51
N VAL A 109 0.15 -1.50 29.33
CA VAL A 109 0.00 -2.45 30.46
C VAL A 109 1.31 -2.61 31.22
N ILE A 110 2.43 -2.75 30.50
CA ILE A 110 3.76 -2.84 31.12
C ILE A 110 4.08 -1.57 31.89
N GLY A 111 3.87 -0.39 31.29
CA GLY A 111 4.09 0.90 31.93
C GLY A 111 3.25 1.06 33.20
N ALA A 112 1.95 0.78 33.12
CA ALA A 112 1.04 0.85 34.27
C ALA A 112 1.42 -0.14 35.38
N GLY A 113 1.81 -1.37 35.02
CA GLY A 113 2.28 -2.38 35.96
C GLY A 113 3.55 -1.93 36.70
N MET A 114 4.48 -1.30 35.99
CA MET A 114 5.72 -0.77 36.57
C MET A 114 5.43 0.39 37.54
N VAL A 115 4.58 1.34 37.15
CA VAL A 115 4.16 2.46 38.03
C VAL A 115 3.46 1.93 39.28
N TRP A 116 2.55 0.97 39.14
CA TRP A 116 1.85 0.36 40.27
C TRP A 116 2.80 -0.38 41.22
N TRP A 117 3.77 -1.13 40.67
CA TRP A 117 4.76 -1.87 41.46
C TRP A 117 5.70 -0.94 42.25
N ILE A 118 6.15 0.16 41.62
CA ILE A 118 6.98 1.18 42.27
C ILE A 118 6.20 1.84 43.41
N ASN A 119 4.97 2.29 43.15
CA ASN A 119 4.12 2.89 44.19
C ASN A 119 3.90 1.95 45.39
N ARG A 120 3.66 0.66 45.14
CA ARG A 120 3.47 -0.32 46.21
C ARG A 120 4.75 -0.64 46.98
N SER A 121 5.91 -0.64 46.30
CA SER A 121 7.22 -0.87 46.93
C SER A 121 7.63 0.31 47.81
N ILE A 122 7.38 1.54 47.35
CA ILE A 122 7.59 2.76 48.15
C ILE A 122 6.68 2.74 49.38
N ALA A 123 5.39 2.38 49.23
CA ALA A 123 4.45 2.27 50.35
C ALA A 123 4.80 1.18 51.39
N ARG A 124 5.70 0.24 51.06
CA ARG A 124 6.28 -0.70 52.05
C ARG A 124 7.46 -0.09 52.79
N LEU A 125 8.28 0.72 52.12
CA LEU A 125 9.40 1.43 52.75
C LEU A 125 8.91 2.53 53.69
N THR A 126 7.84 3.25 53.34
CA THR A 126 7.22 4.25 54.22
C THR A 126 6.67 3.62 55.50
N ARG A 127 6.01 2.45 55.41
CA ARG A 127 5.52 1.73 56.60
C ARG A 127 6.62 1.19 57.50
N TYR A 128 7.79 0.87 56.94
CA TYR A 128 8.95 0.46 57.74
C TYR A 128 9.59 1.68 58.44
N ALA A 129 9.67 2.82 57.77
CA ALA A 129 10.15 4.07 58.37
C ALA A 129 9.20 4.61 59.46
N ASP A 130 7.88 4.48 59.28
CA ASP A 130 6.89 4.81 60.31
C ASP A 130 7.01 3.86 61.53
N SER A 131 7.31 2.57 61.30
CA SER A 131 7.49 1.60 62.39
C SER A 131 8.78 1.77 63.20
N VAL A 132 9.77 2.49 62.67
CA VAL A 132 11.02 2.83 63.39
C VAL A 132 10.95 4.21 64.05
N THR A 133 9.94 5.03 63.69
CA THR A 133 9.76 6.39 64.24
C THR A 133 8.66 6.48 65.30
N ASP A 134 7.80 5.46 65.45
CA ASP A 134 6.76 5.42 66.50
C ASP A 134 7.34 5.04 67.87
N ASN A 135 8.27 5.87 68.36
CA ASN A 135 8.65 6.00 69.76
C ASN A 135 7.50 6.67 70.54
N LYS A 136 6.34 5.99 70.60
CA LYS A 136 5.23 6.41 71.47
C LYS A 136 5.53 5.91 72.88
N PRO A 137 5.67 6.80 73.88
CA PRO A 137 5.93 6.38 75.25
C PRO A 137 4.76 5.55 75.77
N VAL A 138 5.05 4.30 76.13
CA VAL A 138 4.12 3.41 76.82
C VAL A 138 3.86 4.00 78.21
N PRO A 139 2.60 4.25 78.62
CA PRO A 139 2.34 4.70 79.98
C PRO A 139 2.70 3.58 80.96
N LEU A 140 3.36 3.94 82.06
CA LEU A 140 3.74 2.97 83.10
C LEU A 140 2.49 2.30 83.69
N PRO A 141 2.57 1.00 84.07
CA PRO A 141 1.45 0.32 84.69
C PRO A 141 1.18 0.88 86.09
N ASP A 142 -0.09 1.10 86.41
CA ASP A 142 -0.52 1.48 87.76
C ASP A 142 -0.25 0.31 88.72
N LEU A 143 0.69 0.52 89.62
CA LEU A 143 0.86 -0.31 90.80
C LEU A 143 0.11 0.36 91.96
N ARG A 144 -1.13 -0.10 92.11
CA ARG A 144 -1.97 -0.13 93.32
C ARG A 144 -2.90 1.05 93.61
#